data_AF-A0A2D9LCV0-F1
#
_entry.id   AF-A0A2D9LCV0-F1
#
_cell.length_a   1.000
_cell.length_b   1.000
_cell.length_c   1.000
_cell.angle_alpha   90.00
_cell.angle_beta   90.00
_cell.angle_gamma   90.00
#
_symmetry.space_group_name_H-M   'P 1'
#
loop_
_entity.id
_entity.type
_entity.pdbx_description
1 polymer ?
#
loop_
_entity_poly.entity_id
_entity_poly.type
_entity_poly.pdbx_seq_one_letter_code
_entity_poly.pdbx_strand_id
1 'polypeptide(L)'
;DPTSLTNYLQAVDFELAIDSITTTGSEGSASLFSNILLQGYIGPTDLVIRNNGGATRTLANGNVVSGSELQLDTHFEISNGSLNWDAADVILLFNFAAVGIEGLQIHNRRGADTLGHFGMAHAKANLSRGTSAASGKEGLSVHDVEFRADIDMPVFRMGDTSIGSVQFTDFAITNTNLMVYGH
;
A
#
# COMPACT_ATOMS: atom_id res chain seq x y z
N ASP A 1 22.47 8.37 -20.11
CA ASP A 1 23.41 8.34 -18.97
C ASP A 1 22.65 7.81 -17.76
N PRO A 2 22.97 6.62 -17.22
CA PRO A 2 22.27 6.03 -16.09
C PRO A 2 22.32 6.88 -14.82
N THR A 3 23.36 7.72 -14.65
CA THR A 3 23.42 8.67 -13.51
C THR A 3 22.29 9.69 -13.57
N SER A 4 21.86 10.09 -14.77
CA SER A 4 20.70 10.98 -14.96
C SER A 4 19.38 10.32 -14.59
N LEU A 5 19.26 9.00 -14.71
CA LEU A 5 18.03 8.29 -14.38
C LEU A 5 17.91 8.08 -12.87
N THR A 6 18.97 7.60 -12.21
CA THR A 6 18.96 7.44 -10.73
C THR A 6 18.71 8.78 -10.04
N ASN A 7 19.36 9.86 -10.48
CA ASN A 7 19.13 11.20 -9.93
C ASN A 7 17.68 11.67 -10.11
N TYR A 8 17.01 11.27 -11.19
CA TYR A 8 15.61 11.60 -11.42
C TYR A 8 14.67 10.77 -10.53
N LEU A 9 14.91 9.46 -10.42
CA LEU A 9 14.10 8.56 -9.60
C LEU A 9 14.25 8.83 -8.10
N GLN A 10 15.41 9.36 -7.67
CA GLN A 10 15.70 9.69 -6.27
C GLN A 10 15.62 11.21 -6.01
N ALA A 11 15.00 11.98 -6.91
CA ALA A 11 14.94 13.43 -6.79
C ALA A 11 14.06 13.90 -5.62
N VAL A 12 13.09 13.09 -5.23
CA VAL A 12 12.17 13.37 -4.11
C VAL A 12 12.32 12.26 -3.09
N ASP A 13 12.94 12.58 -1.97
CA ASP A 13 13.02 11.70 -0.81
C ASP A 13 11.85 11.95 0.15
N PHE A 14 11.53 10.95 0.95
CA PHE A 14 10.60 11.08 2.05
C PHE A 14 11.04 10.26 3.26
N GLU A 15 10.60 10.70 4.41
CA GLU A 15 10.60 9.94 5.65
C GLU A 15 9.20 9.99 6.26
N LEU A 16 8.69 8.82 6.63
CA LEU A 16 7.45 8.67 7.36
C LEU A 16 7.76 7.97 8.68
N ALA A 17 7.58 8.69 9.78
CA ALA A 17 7.67 8.15 11.12
C ALA A 17 6.27 8.16 11.76
N ILE A 18 5.80 7.00 12.22
CA ILE A 18 4.52 6.84 12.90
C ILE A 18 4.78 6.06 14.19
N ASP A 19 4.37 6.64 15.32
CA ASP A 19 4.52 6.00 16.63
C ASP A 19 3.72 4.71 16.73
N SER A 20 2.42 4.76 16.39
CA SER A 20 1.57 3.57 16.32
C SER A 20 0.36 3.75 15.40
N ILE A 21 -0.13 2.63 14.88
CA ILE A 21 -1.43 2.50 14.21
C ILE A 21 -2.33 1.70 15.14
N THR A 22 -3.36 2.36 15.68
CA THR A 22 -4.32 1.74 16.61
C THR A 22 -5.72 1.73 15.98
N THR A 23 -6.41 0.60 16.08
CA THR A 23 -7.85 0.53 15.80
C THR A 23 -8.62 0.69 17.10
N THR A 24 -9.73 1.42 17.06
CA THR A 24 -10.62 1.63 18.20
C THR A 24 -12.05 1.30 17.81
N GLY A 25 -12.77 0.62 18.71
CA GLY A 25 -14.15 0.22 18.49
C GLY A 25 -14.87 0.03 19.83
N SER A 26 -16.16 -0.32 19.75
CA SER A 26 -16.99 -0.59 20.93
C SER A 26 -16.44 -1.71 21.83
N GLU A 27 -15.63 -2.60 21.26
CA GLU A 27 -15.02 -3.74 21.95
C GLU A 27 -13.63 -3.44 22.54
N GLY A 28 -13.09 -2.22 22.32
CA GLY A 28 -11.79 -1.79 22.84
C GLY A 28 -10.88 -1.23 21.75
N SER A 29 -9.58 -1.18 22.06
CA SER A 29 -8.54 -0.72 21.12
C SER A 29 -7.45 -1.76 20.94
N ALA A 30 -6.94 -1.91 19.72
CA ALA A 30 -5.83 -2.78 19.40
C ALA A 30 -4.73 -2.01 18.66
N SER A 31 -3.49 -2.06 19.16
CA SER A 31 -2.34 -1.61 18.37
C SER A 31 -2.08 -2.65 17.28
N LEU A 32 -2.07 -2.21 16.02
CA LEU A 32 -1.72 -3.05 14.89
C LEU A 32 -0.21 -3.06 14.68
N PHE A 33 0.37 -1.86 14.68
CA PHE A 33 1.77 -1.63 14.39
C PHE A 33 2.31 -0.50 15.26
N SER A 34 3.60 -0.57 15.61
CA SER A 34 4.31 0.50 16.31
C SER A 34 5.70 0.74 15.74
N ASN A 35 6.30 1.88 16.12
CA ASN A 35 7.66 2.28 15.73
C ASN A 35 7.90 2.18 14.21
N ILE A 36 6.92 2.64 13.44
CA ILE A 36 7.00 2.59 11.99
C ILE A 36 7.92 3.71 11.54
N LEU A 37 8.98 3.36 10.84
CA LEU A 37 9.83 4.27 10.10
C LEU A 37 9.91 3.75 8.67
N LEU A 38 9.63 4.60 7.69
CA LEU A 38 9.80 4.30 6.27
C LEU A 38 10.56 5.46 5.63
N GLN A 39 11.70 5.15 5.04
CA GLN A 39 12.53 6.09 4.31
C GLN A 39 12.69 5.61 2.87
N GLY A 40 12.61 6.55 1.93
CA GLY A 40 12.72 6.19 0.54
C GLY A 40 12.49 7.35 -0.41
N TYR A 41 12.06 7.00 -1.62
CA TYR A 41 11.96 7.94 -2.74
C TYR A 41 10.62 7.82 -3.43
N ILE A 42 10.08 8.96 -3.86
CA ILE A 42 8.93 9.03 -4.77
C ILE A 42 9.47 9.21 -6.18
N GLY A 43 9.15 8.23 -7.03
CA GLY A 43 9.43 8.26 -8.46
C GLY A 43 8.33 8.96 -9.26
N PRO A 44 8.25 8.66 -10.57
CA PRO A 44 7.21 9.20 -11.44
C PRO A 44 5.81 9.01 -10.84
N THR A 45 5.09 10.12 -10.72
CA THR A 45 3.74 10.16 -10.17
C THR A 45 2.83 10.95 -11.10
N ASP A 46 1.73 10.33 -11.51
CA ASP A 46 0.63 10.95 -12.22
C ASP A 46 -0.58 11.11 -11.29
N LEU A 47 -1.19 12.29 -11.35
CA LEU A 47 -2.37 12.65 -10.59
C LEU A 47 -3.39 13.28 -11.55
N VAL A 48 -4.44 12.54 -11.86
CA VAL A 48 -5.45 13.00 -12.82
C VAL A 48 -6.79 13.22 -12.14
N ILE A 49 -7.30 14.44 -12.26
CA ILE A 49 -8.64 14.79 -11.80
C ILE A 49 -9.57 14.80 -13.01
N ARG A 50 -10.59 13.94 -13.00
CA ARG A 50 -11.64 13.90 -14.02
C ARG A 50 -12.96 14.38 -13.42
N ASN A 51 -13.65 15.24 -14.16
CA ASN A 51 -15.04 15.60 -13.88
C ASN A 51 -15.89 15.22 -15.07
N ASN A 52 -16.77 14.26 -14.86
CA ASN A 52 -17.64 13.71 -15.90
C ASN A 52 -19.12 13.92 -15.54
N GLY A 53 -19.41 14.95 -14.73
CA GLY A 53 -20.76 15.30 -14.31
C GLY A 53 -21.46 14.17 -13.56
N GLY A 54 -22.65 13.81 -14.04
CA GLY A 54 -23.50 12.75 -13.46
C GLY A 54 -23.24 11.36 -14.04
N ALA A 55 -22.22 11.18 -14.90
CA ALA A 55 -21.91 9.87 -15.45
C ALA A 55 -21.50 8.89 -14.34
N THR A 56 -21.84 7.62 -14.52
CA THR A 56 -21.44 6.53 -13.63
C THR A 56 -20.97 5.33 -14.44
N ARG A 57 -20.20 4.45 -13.80
CA ARG A 57 -19.84 3.13 -14.33
C ARG A 57 -20.05 2.06 -13.28
N THR A 58 -20.33 0.83 -13.72
CA THR A 58 -20.42 -0.32 -12.84
C THR A 58 -19.11 -1.11 -12.87
N LEU A 59 -18.54 -1.38 -11.69
CA LEU A 59 -17.34 -2.19 -11.52
C LEU A 59 -17.67 -3.68 -11.60
N ALA A 60 -16.63 -4.52 -11.75
CA ALA A 60 -16.78 -5.97 -11.85
C ALA A 60 -17.45 -6.61 -10.61
N ASN A 61 -17.29 -5.99 -9.43
CA ASN A 61 -17.95 -6.43 -8.19
C ASN A 61 -19.39 -5.90 -8.03
N GLY A 62 -19.94 -5.26 -9.07
CA GLY A 62 -21.30 -4.71 -9.10
C GLY A 62 -21.43 -3.30 -8.53
N ASN A 63 -20.41 -2.76 -7.86
CA ASN A 63 -20.48 -1.40 -7.31
C ASN A 63 -20.66 -0.38 -8.43
N VAL A 64 -21.46 0.66 -8.18
CA VAL A 64 -21.63 1.77 -9.12
C VAL A 64 -20.76 2.92 -8.64
N VAL A 65 -19.86 3.42 -9.49
CA VAL A 65 -18.96 4.52 -9.14
C VAL A 65 -19.18 5.72 -10.05
N SER A 66 -18.92 6.91 -9.51
CA SER A 66 -18.96 8.18 -10.24
C SER A 66 -17.89 8.22 -11.33
N GLY A 67 -18.24 8.75 -12.50
CA GLY A 67 -17.28 9.04 -13.57
C GLY A 67 -16.41 10.27 -13.29
N SER A 68 -16.76 11.08 -12.29
CA SER A 68 -15.88 12.10 -11.72
C SER A 68 -15.02 11.44 -10.63
N GLU A 69 -13.70 11.43 -10.83
CA GLU A 69 -12.74 10.68 -10.02
C GLU A 69 -11.36 11.35 -9.96
N LEU A 70 -10.62 11.04 -8.90
CA LEU A 70 -9.20 11.29 -8.76
C LEU A 70 -8.45 9.99 -9.06
N GLN A 71 -7.51 10.01 -9.99
CA GLN A 71 -6.64 8.87 -10.27
C GLN A 71 -5.23 9.17 -9.79
N LEU A 72 -4.66 8.22 -9.07
CA LEU A 72 -3.26 8.22 -8.64
C LEU A 72 -2.56 7.04 -9.30
N ASP A 73 -1.40 7.30 -9.89
CA ASP A 73 -0.47 6.29 -10.41
C ASP A 73 0.94 6.73 -10.02
N THR A 74 1.59 5.98 -9.14
CA THR A 74 2.85 6.41 -8.53
C THR A 74 3.84 5.26 -8.45
N HIS A 75 5.10 5.59 -8.70
CA HIS A 75 6.23 4.72 -8.43
C HIS A 75 6.94 5.20 -7.18
N PHE A 76 7.40 4.28 -6.34
CA PHE A 76 8.14 4.61 -5.14
C PHE A 76 9.10 3.49 -4.74
N GLU A 77 10.05 3.83 -3.89
CA GLU A 77 10.94 2.88 -3.25
C GLU A 77 10.96 3.14 -1.75
N ILE A 78 11.02 2.08 -0.95
CA ILE A 78 11.46 2.14 0.44
C ILE A 78 12.83 1.49 0.48
N SER A 79 13.84 2.26 0.86
CA SER A 79 15.24 1.80 0.92
C SER A 79 15.64 1.37 2.33
N ASN A 80 14.94 1.88 3.34
CA ASN A 80 15.12 1.52 4.73
C ASN A 80 13.82 1.74 5.49
N GLY A 81 13.30 0.67 6.11
CA GLY A 81 12.18 0.79 7.01
C GLY A 81 12.30 -0.12 8.21
N SER A 82 11.58 0.23 9.26
CA SER A 82 11.39 -0.60 10.43
C SER A 82 9.95 -0.50 10.90
N LEU A 83 9.42 -1.60 11.41
CA LEU A 83 8.13 -1.59 12.10
C LEU A 83 8.05 -2.76 13.06
N ASN A 84 7.26 -2.59 14.11
CA ASN A 84 6.81 -3.67 14.96
C ASN A 84 5.37 -4.02 14.60
N TRP A 85 5.08 -5.30 14.51
CA TRP A 85 3.72 -5.83 14.44
C TRP A 85 3.28 -6.19 15.86
N ASP A 86 2.32 -5.42 16.38
CA ASP A 86 1.86 -5.54 17.76
C ASP A 86 0.64 -6.47 17.89
N ALA A 87 -0.21 -6.53 16.86
CA ALA A 87 -1.45 -7.31 16.92
C ALA A 87 -1.21 -8.82 16.83
N ALA A 88 -1.63 -9.52 17.89
CA ALA A 88 -1.62 -10.98 18.02
C ALA A 88 -2.72 -11.68 17.20
N ASP A 89 -3.86 -11.00 16.99
CA ASP A 89 -5.12 -11.62 16.55
C ASP A 89 -5.60 -11.11 15.18
N VAL A 90 -4.69 -10.81 14.25
CA VAL A 90 -5.10 -10.56 12.87
C VAL A 90 -5.34 -11.90 12.20
N ILE A 91 -6.62 -12.20 11.95
CA ILE A 91 -7.15 -13.34 11.18
C ILE A 91 -6.19 -13.73 10.05
N LEU A 92 -5.50 -14.87 10.20
CA LEU A 92 -4.98 -15.79 9.17
C LEU A 92 -4.03 -16.83 9.84
N LEU A 93 -4.58 -17.80 10.59
CA LEU A 93 -3.95 -19.05 11.07
C LEU A 93 -2.61 -18.99 11.86
N PHE A 94 -1.93 -17.86 11.95
CA PHE A 94 -0.64 -17.65 12.63
C PHE A 94 -0.70 -16.37 13.46
N ASN A 95 -0.37 -16.49 14.75
CA ASN A 95 -0.28 -15.37 15.66
C ASN A 95 1.14 -14.79 15.56
N PHE A 96 1.26 -13.56 15.05
CA PHE A 96 2.55 -12.87 14.85
C PHE A 96 2.73 -11.71 15.85
N ALA A 97 2.18 -11.83 17.06
CA ALA A 97 2.47 -10.87 18.12
C ALA A 97 3.99 -10.70 18.32
N ALA A 98 4.45 -9.46 18.44
CA ALA A 98 5.84 -9.11 18.67
C ALA A 98 6.79 -9.48 17.51
N VAL A 99 6.35 -9.32 16.27
CA VAL A 99 7.26 -9.36 15.12
C VAL A 99 7.94 -8.02 14.92
N GLY A 100 9.26 -8.01 14.84
CA GLY A 100 10.05 -6.84 14.47
C GLY A 100 10.60 -6.99 13.07
N ILE A 101 10.43 -5.97 12.23
CA ILE A 101 11.04 -5.89 10.91
C ILE A 101 12.04 -4.74 10.91
N GLU A 102 13.26 -5.01 10.47
CA GLU A 102 14.31 -4.00 10.34
C GLU A 102 14.97 -4.07 8.96
N GLY A 103 15.29 -2.90 8.40
CA GLY A 103 15.86 -2.79 7.06
C GLY A 103 14.85 -3.16 5.96
N LEU A 104 13.55 -2.98 6.19
CA LEU A 104 12.50 -3.20 5.20
C LEU A 104 12.83 -2.46 3.90
N GLN A 105 12.77 -3.17 2.79
CA GLN A 105 12.90 -2.59 1.46
C GLN A 105 11.68 -2.95 0.63
N ILE A 106 11.17 -1.97 -0.12
CA ILE A 106 10.09 -2.15 -1.07
C ILE A 106 10.54 -1.55 -2.40
N HIS A 107 10.64 -2.38 -3.42
CA HIS A 107 11.13 -2.01 -4.75
C HIS A 107 10.51 -2.93 -5.80
N ASN A 108 11.05 -2.99 -7.03
CA ASN A 108 10.59 -3.97 -8.03
C ASN A 108 11.70 -4.32 -9.03
N ARG A 109 12.70 -5.07 -8.55
CA ARG A 109 14.00 -5.29 -9.23
C ARG A 109 14.30 -6.76 -9.51
N ARG A 110 13.52 -7.67 -8.93
CA ARG A 110 13.67 -9.12 -9.06
C ARG A 110 12.38 -9.68 -9.65
N GLY A 111 12.47 -10.93 -10.09
CA GLY A 111 11.31 -11.60 -10.66
C GLY A 111 10.94 -11.13 -12.06
N ALA A 112 9.72 -11.44 -12.46
CA ALA A 112 9.21 -11.19 -13.81
C ALA A 112 8.49 -9.84 -13.96
N ASP A 113 8.09 -9.22 -12.84
CA ASP A 113 7.25 -8.02 -12.83
C ASP A 113 8.04 -6.71 -12.82
N THR A 114 9.26 -6.69 -13.37
CA THR A 114 10.19 -5.54 -13.27
C THR A 114 10.06 -4.54 -14.42
N LEU A 115 9.41 -4.92 -15.51
CA LEU A 115 9.36 -4.13 -16.74
C LEU A 115 8.40 -2.94 -16.61
N GLY A 116 8.88 -1.74 -16.92
CA GLY A 116 8.06 -0.52 -16.89
C GLY A 116 7.97 0.18 -15.53
N HIS A 117 8.52 -0.45 -14.48
CA HIS A 117 8.45 0.09 -13.11
C HIS A 117 9.76 0.74 -12.62
N PHE A 118 10.78 0.82 -13.49
CA PHE A 118 12.07 1.49 -13.20
C PHE A 118 12.81 0.95 -11.96
N GLY A 119 12.57 -0.31 -11.58
CA GLY A 119 13.12 -0.88 -10.36
C GLY A 119 12.42 -0.43 -9.08
N MET A 120 11.34 0.35 -9.19
CA MET A 120 10.55 0.88 -8.09
C MET A 120 9.24 0.10 -7.94
N ALA A 121 8.71 0.04 -6.72
CA ALA A 121 7.34 -0.42 -6.52
C ALA A 121 6.34 0.53 -7.19
N HIS A 122 5.17 0.02 -7.50
CA HIS A 122 4.11 0.76 -8.18
C HIS A 122 2.79 0.65 -7.43
N ALA A 123 2.09 1.77 -7.29
CA ALA A 123 0.75 1.84 -6.73
C ALA A 123 -0.16 2.70 -7.60
N LYS A 124 -1.35 2.17 -7.87
CA LYS A 124 -2.40 2.85 -8.62
C LYS A 124 -3.74 2.70 -7.91
N ALA A 125 -4.53 3.76 -7.90
CA ALA A 125 -5.88 3.74 -7.39
C ALA A 125 -6.74 4.86 -7.98
N ASN A 126 -8.03 4.58 -8.16
CA ASN A 126 -9.04 5.58 -8.49
C ASN A 126 -9.93 5.83 -7.28
N LEU A 127 -10.17 7.10 -6.97
CA LEU A 127 -10.98 7.56 -5.85
C LEU A 127 -12.19 8.33 -6.37
N SER A 128 -13.39 7.89 -6.00
CA SER A 128 -14.64 8.55 -6.40
C SER A 128 -15.75 8.29 -5.39
N ARG A 129 -16.89 8.99 -5.53
CA ARG A 129 -18.13 8.53 -4.90
C ARG A 129 -18.52 7.17 -5.51
N GLY A 130 -19.04 6.26 -4.71
CA GLY A 130 -19.66 5.04 -5.20
C GLY A 130 -20.78 4.51 -4.31
N THR A 131 -21.54 3.57 -4.85
CA THR A 131 -22.64 2.87 -4.21
C THR A 131 -22.33 1.38 -4.21
N SER A 132 -22.37 0.75 -3.04
CA SER A 132 -22.08 -0.66 -2.88
C SER A 132 -23.21 -1.54 -3.39
N ALA A 133 -22.87 -2.56 -4.18
CA ALA A 133 -23.84 -3.56 -4.62
C ALA A 133 -24.36 -4.43 -3.46
N ALA A 134 -23.52 -4.66 -2.44
CA ALA A 134 -23.87 -5.55 -1.34
C ALA A 134 -24.80 -4.88 -0.31
N SER A 135 -24.63 -3.58 -0.07
CA SER A 135 -25.35 -2.85 0.98
C SER A 135 -26.29 -1.76 0.46
N GLY A 136 -26.16 -1.35 -0.81
CA GLY A 136 -26.87 -0.21 -1.38
C GLY A 136 -26.43 1.15 -0.82
N LYS A 137 -25.44 1.19 0.09
CA LYS A 137 -24.98 2.42 0.74
C LYS A 137 -23.97 3.15 -0.15
N GLU A 138 -24.01 4.47 -0.10
CA GLU A 138 -23.02 5.33 -0.72
C GLU A 138 -21.78 5.50 0.18
N GLY A 139 -20.62 5.69 -0.44
CA GLY A 139 -19.35 5.90 0.25
C GLY A 139 -18.25 6.40 -0.69
N LEU A 140 -17.04 6.51 -0.13
CA LEU A 140 -15.82 6.71 -0.91
C LEU A 140 -15.40 5.36 -1.50
N SER A 141 -15.45 5.24 -2.81
CA SER A 141 -14.91 4.09 -3.52
C SER A 141 -13.44 4.32 -3.83
N VAL A 142 -12.62 3.38 -3.40
CA VAL A 142 -11.23 3.23 -3.85
C VAL A 142 -11.20 1.99 -4.73
N HIS A 143 -10.95 2.13 -6.02
CA HIS A 143 -11.18 1.05 -6.98
C HIS A 143 -10.13 1.03 -8.09
N ASP A 144 -10.14 -0.07 -8.84
CA ASP A 144 -9.08 -0.42 -9.78
C ASP A 144 -7.69 -0.33 -9.14
N VAL A 145 -7.61 -0.78 -7.88
CA VAL A 145 -6.39 -0.74 -7.10
C VAL A 145 -5.41 -1.77 -7.64
N GLU A 146 -4.20 -1.30 -7.90
CA GLU A 146 -3.06 -2.11 -8.26
C GLU A 146 -1.87 -1.72 -7.40
N PHE A 147 -1.24 -2.71 -6.78
CA PHE A 147 0.02 -2.55 -6.08
C PHE A 147 0.94 -3.67 -6.53
N ARG A 148 2.18 -3.31 -6.91
CA ARG A 148 3.20 -4.26 -7.37
C ARG A 148 4.52 -3.94 -6.72
N ALA A 149 5.13 -4.92 -6.08
CA ALA A 149 6.42 -4.78 -5.43
C ALA A 149 7.12 -6.11 -5.18
N ASP A 150 8.43 -6.03 -5.07
CA ASP A 150 9.23 -6.89 -4.21
C ASP A 150 9.27 -6.31 -2.80
N ILE A 151 9.18 -7.17 -1.79
CA ILE A 151 9.32 -6.79 -0.38
C ILE A 151 10.43 -7.61 0.23
N ASP A 152 11.45 -6.94 0.74
CA ASP A 152 12.56 -7.56 1.47
C ASP A 152 12.52 -7.17 2.93
N MET A 153 12.59 -8.17 3.79
CA MET A 153 12.74 -8.02 5.24
C MET A 153 14.02 -8.73 5.66
N PRO A 154 15.18 -8.06 5.59
CA PRO A 154 16.48 -8.66 5.89
C PRO A 154 16.58 -9.17 7.32
N VAL A 155 15.92 -8.48 8.26
CA VAL A 155 15.81 -8.90 9.65
C VAL A 155 14.34 -9.04 9.99
N PHE A 156 13.89 -10.28 10.12
CA PHE A 156 12.58 -10.63 10.66
C PHE A 156 12.79 -11.21 12.07
N ARG A 157 12.21 -10.57 13.08
CA ARG A 157 12.34 -10.94 14.49
C ARG A 157 11.02 -11.48 15.02
N MET A 158 11.10 -12.46 15.91
CA MET A 158 9.99 -12.88 16.76
C MET A 158 10.42 -12.68 18.21
N GLY A 159 9.78 -11.73 18.90
CA GLY A 159 10.31 -11.17 20.15
C GLY A 159 11.70 -10.58 19.94
N ASP A 160 12.66 -10.95 20.80
CA ASP A 160 14.01 -10.40 20.71
C ASP A 160 14.95 -11.12 19.73
N THR A 161 14.50 -12.22 19.12
CA THR A 161 15.35 -13.08 18.30
C THR A 161 15.07 -12.90 16.81
N SER A 162 16.10 -12.65 16.01
CA SER A 162 15.97 -12.74 14.55
C SER A 162 15.86 -14.20 14.11
N ILE A 163 14.89 -14.47 13.24
CA ILE A 163 14.72 -15.78 12.59
C ILE A 163 15.29 -15.78 11.16
N GLY A 164 16.06 -14.75 10.80
CA GLY A 164 16.63 -14.57 9.47
C GLY A 164 15.87 -13.53 8.64
N SER A 165 15.76 -13.80 7.35
CA SER A 165 15.16 -12.88 6.38
C SER A 165 13.92 -13.49 5.71
N VAL A 166 12.98 -12.63 5.34
CA VAL A 166 11.79 -12.99 4.56
C VAL A 166 11.76 -12.11 3.32
N GLN A 167 11.44 -12.70 2.18
CA GLN A 167 11.39 -12.00 0.90
C GLN A 167 10.13 -12.40 0.14
N PHE A 168 9.44 -11.42 -0.40
CA PHE A 168 8.39 -11.59 -1.40
C PHE A 168 8.89 -11.01 -2.72
N THR A 169 8.75 -11.77 -3.80
CA THR A 169 9.10 -11.35 -5.15
C THR A 169 7.82 -11.38 -5.99
N ASP A 170 7.66 -10.38 -6.86
CA ASP A 170 6.47 -10.22 -7.71
C ASP A 170 5.15 -10.18 -6.88
N PHE A 171 5.16 -9.54 -5.70
CA PHE A 171 3.95 -9.38 -4.88
C PHE A 171 3.02 -8.38 -5.56
N ALA A 172 1.83 -8.86 -5.91
CA ALA A 172 0.84 -8.06 -6.61
C ALA A 172 -0.53 -8.13 -5.94
N ILE A 173 -1.11 -6.96 -5.67
CA ILE A 173 -2.53 -6.79 -5.42
C ILE A 173 -3.11 -6.19 -6.70
N THR A 174 -4.07 -6.87 -7.31
CA THR A 174 -4.70 -6.39 -8.56
C THR A 174 -6.21 -6.51 -8.45
N ASN A 175 -6.92 -5.75 -9.28
CA ASN A 175 -8.39 -5.82 -9.38
C ASN A 175 -9.11 -5.66 -8.03
N THR A 176 -8.52 -4.88 -7.13
CA THR A 176 -9.04 -4.71 -5.76
C THR A 176 -9.89 -3.44 -5.67
N ASN A 177 -11.04 -3.58 -5.01
CA ASN A 177 -12.00 -2.50 -4.81
C ASN A 177 -12.43 -2.44 -3.33
N LEU A 178 -12.36 -1.26 -2.74
CA LEU A 178 -12.77 -0.94 -1.38
C LEU A 178 -13.88 0.11 -1.41
N MET A 179 -14.87 -0.05 -0.54
CA MET A 179 -15.89 0.96 -0.26
C MET A 179 -15.74 1.40 1.19
N VAL A 180 -15.39 2.66 1.41
CA VAL A 180 -15.26 3.27 2.73
C VAL A 180 -16.52 4.07 3.02
N TYR A 181 -17.20 3.72 4.10
CA TYR A 181 -18.40 4.41 4.55
C TYR A 181 -18.03 5.37 5.68
N GLY A 182 -18.49 6.62 5.60
CA GLY A 182 -18.53 7.50 6.75
C GLY A 182 -19.66 7.07 7.68
N HIS A 183 -19.44 7.18 8.99
CA HIS A 183 -20.43 6.85 10.00
C HIS A 183 -21.14 8.09 10.54
#